data_AF-A0A3B8VVN2-F1
#
_entry.id   AF-A0A3B8VVN2-F1
#
_cell.length_a   1.000
_cell.length_b   1.000
_cell.length_c   1.000
_cell.angle_alpha   90.00
_cell.angle_beta   90.00
_cell.angle_gamma   90.00
#
_symmetry.space_group_name_H-M   'P 1'
#
loop_
_entity.id
_entity.type
_entity.pdbx_description
1 polymer ?
#
loop_
_entity_poly.entity_id
_entity_poly.type
_entity_poly.pdbx_seq_one_letter_code
_entity_poly.pdbx_strand_id
1 'polypeptide(L)'
;PYHGSGWKLEVYGREGTLVVTSDGSPSTNGARLQGGKGDVSELEDIEIPARHTWIPDSVPQGAPFNIAQLWSRFADAIRSGERVEPDFDTAVQRHKLLDAILRSSDTGQAQAP
;
A
#
# COMPACT_ATOMS: atom_id res chain seq x y z
N PRO A 1 13.16 13.12 -12.78
CA PRO A 1 13.42 14.09 -11.69
C PRO A 1 14.74 13.76 -10.99
N TYR A 2 15.60 14.76 -10.77
CA TYR A 2 16.80 14.60 -9.94
C TYR A 2 16.41 14.86 -8.48
N HIS A 3 16.94 14.07 -7.54
CA HIS A 3 16.71 14.20 -6.09
C HIS A 3 15.25 14.06 -5.60
N GLY A 4 14.41 13.31 -6.31
CA GLY A 4 13.07 12.99 -5.82
C GLY A 4 13.14 12.20 -4.52
N SER A 5 12.31 12.55 -3.52
CA SER A 5 12.26 11.91 -2.20
C SER A 5 11.58 10.53 -2.19
N GLY A 6 11.26 9.97 -3.35
CA GLY A 6 10.51 8.72 -3.48
C GLY A 6 9.05 8.82 -3.07
N TRP A 7 8.44 7.67 -2.79
CA TRP A 7 7.08 7.54 -2.29
C TRP A 7 7.08 7.47 -0.76
N LYS A 8 6.15 8.19 -0.13
CA LYS A 8 5.95 8.21 1.32
C LYS A 8 4.47 8.24 1.65
N LEU A 9 4.04 7.40 2.59
CA LEU A 9 2.72 7.44 3.21
C LEU A 9 2.88 7.53 4.72
N GLU A 10 2.17 8.49 5.33
CA GLU A 10 2.15 8.69 6.78
C GLU A 10 0.73 8.50 7.29
N VAL A 11 0.59 7.70 8.33
CA VAL A 11 -0.69 7.45 9.02
C VAL A 11 -0.54 7.90 10.45
N TYR A 12 -1.22 9.00 10.80
CA TYR A 12 -1.24 9.55 12.15
C TYR A 12 -2.44 9.01 12.92
N GLY A 13 -2.17 8.15 13.88
CA GLY A 13 -3.16 7.64 14.82
C GLY A 13 -3.15 8.42 16.13
N ARG A 14 -4.16 8.16 16.98
CA ARG A 14 -4.24 8.75 18.32
C ARG A 14 -3.06 8.37 19.23
N GLU A 15 -2.51 7.17 19.04
CA GLU A 15 -1.51 6.57 19.93
C GLU A 15 -0.11 6.48 19.32
N GLY A 16 0.03 6.87 18.06
CA GLY A 16 1.29 6.72 17.35
C GLY A 16 1.18 7.01 15.86
N THR A 17 2.32 6.91 15.19
CA THR A 17 2.48 7.17 13.76
C THR A 17 3.06 5.95 13.07
N LEU A 18 2.59 5.66 11.86
CA LEU A 18 3.22 4.73 10.92
C LEU A 18 3.68 5.49 9.69
N VAL A 19 4.88 5.17 9.22
CA VAL A 19 5.45 5.73 7.99
C VAL A 19 5.91 4.59 7.10
N VAL A 20 5.47 4.62 5.85
CA VAL A 20 5.96 3.73 4.81
C VAL A 20 6.73 4.56 3.79
N THR A 21 7.97 4.15 3.49
CA THR A 21 8.81 4.78 2.47
C THR A 21 9.23 3.78 1.40
N SER A 22 9.36 4.24 0.16
CA SER A 22 9.87 3.45 -0.96
C SER A 22 10.61 4.34 -1.96
N ASP A 23 11.69 3.84 -2.55
CA ASP A 23 12.47 4.56 -3.57
C ASP A 23 11.67 4.80 -4.87
N GLY A 24 10.55 4.10 -5.04
CA GLY A 24 9.66 4.21 -6.17
C GLY A 24 8.23 3.86 -5.80
N SER A 25 7.45 3.36 -6.76
CA SER A 25 6.11 2.87 -6.44
C SER A 25 6.20 1.67 -5.50
N PRO A 26 5.45 1.64 -4.39
CA PRO A 26 5.45 0.49 -3.48
C PRO A 26 4.91 -0.78 -4.15
N SER A 27 4.25 -0.67 -5.31
CA SER A 27 3.82 -1.83 -6.10
C SER A 27 4.97 -2.52 -6.82
N THR A 28 6.07 -1.82 -7.12
CA THR A 28 7.21 -2.34 -7.91
C THR A 28 8.52 -2.34 -7.14
N ASN A 29 8.58 -1.67 -5.99
CA ASN A 29 9.77 -1.51 -5.19
C ASN A 29 9.52 -2.07 -3.78
N GLY A 30 10.61 -2.39 -3.07
CA GLY A 30 10.54 -2.69 -1.65
C GLY A 30 10.08 -1.46 -0.86
N ALA A 31 9.43 -1.69 0.27
CA ALA A 31 8.98 -0.64 1.17
C ALA A 31 9.56 -0.87 2.57
N ARG A 32 9.98 0.22 3.21
CA ARG A 32 10.41 0.25 4.61
C ARG A 32 9.24 0.74 5.45
N LEU A 33 8.91 -0.02 6.51
CA LEU A 33 7.89 0.37 7.48
C LEU A 33 8.56 0.83 8.76
N GLN A 34 8.18 2.02 9.21
CA GLN A 34 8.61 2.57 10.49
C GLN A 34 7.39 2.95 11.33
N GLY A 35 7.54 2.97 12.65
CA GLY A 35 6.51 3.44 13.54
C GLY A 35 7.02 3.88 14.91
N GLY A 36 6.15 4.59 15.62
CA GLY A 36 6.44 5.07 16.96
C GLY A 36 5.17 5.39 17.71
N LYS A 37 5.14 5.09 19.01
CA LYS A 37 4.08 5.49 19.94
C LYS A 37 4.40 6.85 20.58
N GLY A 38 3.42 7.48 21.22
CA GLY A 38 3.55 8.86 21.71
C GLY A 38 4.71 9.14 22.69
N ASP A 39 5.33 8.11 23.23
CA ASP A 39 6.47 8.14 24.15
C ASP A 39 7.84 7.98 23.48
N VAL A 40 7.91 7.63 22.19
CA VAL A 40 9.20 7.50 21.47
C VAL A 40 9.60 8.82 20.81
N SER A 41 10.89 9.15 20.86
CA SER A 41 11.43 10.38 20.27
C SER A 41 11.65 10.28 18.75
N GLU A 42 11.80 9.06 18.23
CA GLU A 42 12.06 8.79 16.81
C GLU A 42 11.26 7.56 16.34
N LEU A 43 11.01 7.48 15.04
CA LEU A 43 10.34 6.32 14.45
C LEU A 43 11.33 5.17 14.29
N GLU A 44 10.96 3.99 14.78
CA GLU A 44 11.77 2.78 14.71
C GLU A 44 11.34 1.89 13.55
N ASP A 45 12.27 1.08 13.05
CA ASP A 45 11.96 0.09 12.02
C ASP A 45 11.06 -1.01 12.56
N ILE A 46 10.01 -1.31 11.80
CA ILE A 46 9.11 -2.42 12.09
C ILE A 46 9.49 -3.56 11.15
N GLU A 47 10.09 -4.61 11.73
CA GLU A 47 10.32 -5.86 11.00
C GLU A 47 8.99 -6.44 10.54
N ILE A 48 8.91 -6.85 9.26
CA ILE A 48 7.73 -7.49 8.69
C ILE A 48 7.82 -9.00 8.95
N PRO A 49 6.93 -9.57 9.78
CA PRO A 49 7.02 -11.00 10.10
C PRO A 49 6.76 -11.89 8.88
N ALA A 50 7.48 -13.02 8.79
CA ALA A 50 7.40 -13.94 7.65
C ALA A 50 5.98 -14.45 7.30
N ARG A 51 5.05 -14.45 8.27
CA ARG A 51 3.62 -14.76 8.04
C ARG A 51 2.92 -13.82 7.04
N HIS A 52 3.52 -12.68 6.72
CA HIS A 52 3.05 -11.74 5.70
C HIS A 52 3.67 -11.98 4.31
N THR A 53 4.44 -13.06 4.16
CA THR A 53 5.00 -13.54 2.89
C THR A 53 4.38 -14.89 2.55
N TRP A 54 3.64 -14.96 1.44
CA TRP A 54 2.85 -16.11 0.97
C TRP A 54 3.42 -16.73 -0.31
N ILE A 55 4.68 -16.45 -0.62
CA ILE A 55 5.35 -16.91 -1.83
C ILE A 55 6.63 -17.68 -1.49
N PRO A 56 7.11 -18.57 -2.37
CA PRO A 56 8.38 -19.26 -2.16
C PRO A 56 9.58 -18.29 -2.16
N ASP A 57 10.62 -18.63 -1.39
CA ASP A 57 11.88 -17.87 -1.32
C ASP A 57 12.64 -17.81 -2.66
N SER A 58 12.28 -18.66 -3.62
CA SER A 58 12.84 -18.64 -4.97
C SER A 58 12.36 -17.47 -5.82
N VAL A 59 11.30 -16.76 -5.40
CA VAL A 59 10.82 -15.56 -6.11
C VAL A 59 11.78 -14.39 -5.84
N PRO A 60 12.30 -13.72 -6.89
CA PRO A 60 13.18 -12.57 -6.71
C PRO A 60 12.51 -11.41 -5.97
N GLN A 61 13.30 -10.69 -5.17
CA GLN A 61 12.87 -9.46 -4.51
C GLN A 61 12.53 -8.34 -5.52
N GLY A 62 11.79 -7.33 -5.06
CA GLY A 62 11.36 -6.18 -5.88
C GLY A 62 10.01 -6.40 -6.58
N ALA A 63 9.86 -5.93 -7.82
CA ALA A 63 8.58 -6.02 -8.54
C ALA A 63 8.01 -7.45 -8.64
N PRO A 64 8.80 -8.51 -8.91
CA PRO A 64 8.28 -9.87 -8.95
C PRO A 64 7.69 -10.33 -7.61
N PHE A 65 8.30 -9.93 -6.48
CA PHE A 65 7.84 -10.27 -5.14
C PHE A 65 6.40 -9.78 -4.89
N ASN A 66 6.14 -8.49 -5.15
CA ASN A 66 4.82 -7.89 -4.92
C ASN A 66 3.73 -8.52 -5.79
N ILE A 67 4.05 -8.81 -7.07
CA ILE A 67 3.10 -9.42 -8.00
C ILE A 67 2.85 -10.89 -7.66
N ALA A 68 3.88 -11.63 -7.24
CA ALA A 68 3.70 -13.00 -6.78
C ALA A 68 2.83 -13.09 -5.52
N GLN A 69 3.00 -12.17 -4.56
CA GLN A 69 2.15 -12.08 -3.37
C GLN A 69 0.67 -11.90 -3.75
N LEU A 70 0.39 -11.00 -4.71
CA LEU A 70 -0.95 -10.76 -5.22
C LEU A 70 -1.55 -12.02 -5.88
N TRP A 71 -0.80 -12.67 -6.77
CA TRP A 71 -1.27 -13.88 -7.45
C TRP A 71 -1.48 -15.07 -6.51
N SER A 72 -0.61 -15.22 -5.50
CA SER A 72 -0.76 -16.26 -4.47
C SER A 72 -2.11 -16.11 -3.76
N ARG A 73 -2.41 -14.90 -3.26
CA ARG A 73 -3.70 -14.58 -2.61
C ARG A 73 -4.90 -14.77 -3.53
N PHE A 74 -4.77 -14.36 -4.80
CA PHE A 74 -5.85 -14.52 -5.78
C PHE A 74 -6.14 -16.00 -6.06
N ALA A 75 -5.10 -16.80 -6.26
CA ALA A 75 -5.25 -18.24 -6.47
C ALA A 75 -5.81 -18.96 -5.25
N ASP A 76 -5.43 -18.53 -4.04
CA ASP A 76 -5.98 -19.07 -2.78
C ASP A 76 -7.47 -18.77 -2.67
N ALA A 77 -7.90 -17.54 -2.95
CA ALA A 77 -9.31 -17.15 -2.90
C ALA A 77 -10.18 -17.92 -3.92
N ILE A 78 -9.68 -18.17 -5.12
CA ILE A 78 -10.37 -19.04 -6.10
C ILE A 78 -10.57 -20.46 -5.53
N ARG A 79 -9.54 -21.00 -4.87
CA ARG A 79 -9.55 -22.36 -4.32
C ARG A 79 -10.44 -22.49 -3.09
N SER A 80 -10.45 -21.49 -2.21
CA SER A 80 -11.25 -21.51 -0.99
C SER A 80 -12.68 -21.03 -1.21
N GLY A 81 -12.94 -20.29 -2.29
CA GLY A 81 -14.21 -19.57 -2.49
C GLY A 81 -14.37 -18.35 -1.58
N GLU A 82 -13.33 -17.96 -0.85
CA GLU A 82 -13.32 -16.77 -0.01
C GLU A 82 -13.17 -15.50 -0.86
N ARG A 83 -13.60 -14.37 -0.29
CA ARG A 83 -13.46 -13.07 -0.96
C ARG A 83 -11.99 -12.66 -1.04
N VAL A 84 -11.55 -12.30 -2.24
CA VAL A 84 -10.24 -11.65 -2.47
C VAL A 84 -10.38 -10.14 -2.42
N GLU A 85 -9.34 -9.45 -1.94
CA GLU A 85 -9.22 -8.00 -2.02
C GLU A 85 -7.88 -7.61 -2.66
N PRO A 86 -7.84 -6.59 -3.54
CA PRO A 86 -8.99 -5.79 -4.00
C PRO A 86 -9.89 -6.57 -4.97
N ASP A 87 -11.21 -6.29 -4.97
CA ASP A 87 -12.18 -6.78 -5.94
C ASP A 87 -12.76 -5.66 -6.84
N PHE A 88 -13.80 -5.98 -7.62
CA PHE A 88 -14.45 -5.02 -8.51
C PHE A 88 -15.13 -3.87 -7.75
N ASP A 89 -15.71 -4.12 -6.59
CA ASP A 89 -16.32 -3.05 -5.79
C ASP A 89 -15.23 -2.09 -5.29
N THR A 90 -14.10 -2.63 -4.84
CA THR A 90 -12.92 -1.83 -4.48
C THR A 90 -12.43 -0.99 -5.67
N ALA A 91 -12.43 -1.55 -6.90
CA ALA A 91 -12.08 -0.80 -8.11
C ALA A 91 -13.07 0.34 -8.42
N VAL A 92 -14.39 0.09 -8.30
CA VAL A 92 -15.42 1.11 -8.50
C VAL A 92 -15.26 2.27 -7.52
N GLN A 93 -15.05 1.97 -6.23
CA GLN A 93 -14.84 3.01 -5.21
C GLN A 93 -13.59 3.85 -5.53
N ARG A 94 -12.50 3.20 -5.97
CA ARG A 94 -11.29 3.91 -6.38
C ARG A 94 -11.54 4.84 -7.57
N HIS A 95 -12.27 4.38 -8.59
CA HIS A 95 -12.56 5.20 -9.76
C HIS A 95 -13.47 6.39 -9.44
N LYS A 96 -14.50 6.19 -8.62
CA LYS A 96 -15.36 7.28 -8.12
C LYS A 96 -14.58 8.38 -7.42
N LEU A 97 -13.65 8.00 -6.54
CA LEU A 97 -12.77 8.94 -5.85
C LEU A 97 -11.89 9.72 -6.84
N LEU A 98 -11.28 9.04 -7.81
CA LEU A 98 -10.44 9.70 -8.83
C LEU A 98 -11.27 10.69 -9.67
N ASP A 99 -12.48 10.30 -10.07
CA ASP A 99 -13.37 11.17 -10.83
C ASP A 99 -13.79 12.41 -10.00
N ALA A 100 -14.05 12.24 -8.71
CA ALA A 100 -14.35 13.37 -7.82
C ALA A 100 -13.16 14.33 -7.68
N ILE A 101 -11.93 13.83 -7.57
CA ILE A 101 -10.71 14.64 -7.53
C ILE A 101 -10.55 15.44 -8.82
N LEU A 102 -10.70 14.79 -9.99
CA LEU A 102 -10.60 15.44 -11.29
C LEU A 102 -11.64 16.55 -11.45
N ARG A 103 -12.92 16.26 -11.17
CA ARG A 103 -13.99 17.27 -11.21
C ARG A 103 -13.74 18.42 -10.25
N SER A 104 -13.20 18.16 -9.06
CA SER A 104 -12.91 19.21 -8.09
C SER A 104 -11.81 20.14 -8.60
N SER A 105 -10.77 19.58 -9.24
CA SER A 105 -9.71 20.35 -9.89
C SER A 105 -10.25 21.23 -11.03
N ASP A 106 -11.14 20.68 -11.87
CA ASP A 106 -11.68 21.40 -13.03
C ASP A 106 -12.66 22.52 -12.63
N THR A 107 -13.45 22.30 -11.59
CA THR A 107 -14.54 23.22 -11.19
C THR A 107 -14.18 24.15 -10.03
N GLY A 108 -13.13 23.83 -9.27
CA GLY A 108 -12.80 24.51 -8.02
C GLY A 108 -13.83 24.28 -6.89
N GLN A 109 -14.73 23.31 -7.04
CA GLN A 109 -15.77 23.00 -6.05
C GLN A 109 -15.50 21.64 -5.39
N ALA A 110 -15.92 21.49 -4.14
CA ALA A 110 -15.87 20.20 -3.45
C ALA A 110 -16.76 19.17 -4.15
N GLN A 111 -16.27 17.95 -4.32
CA GLN A 111 -16.97 16.84 -4.96
C GLN A 111 -17.06 15.66 -3.97
N ALA A 112 -18.20 14.98 -3.96
CA ALA A 112 -18.31 13.69 -3.28
C ALA A 112 -17.89 12.56 -4.26
N PRO A 113 -17.18 11.51 -3.76
CA PRO A 113 -17.02 10.25 -4.48
C PRO A 113 -18.35 9.55 -4.74
#